data_AF-A0A1F4QJU7-F1
#
_entry.id   AF-A0A1F4QJU7-F1
#
_cell.length_a   1.000
_cell.length_b   1.000
_cell.length_c   1.000
_cell.angle_alpha   90.00
_cell.angle_beta   90.00
_cell.angle_gamma   90.00
#
_symmetry.space_group_name_H-M   'P 1'
#
loop_
_entity.id
_entity.type
_entity.pdbx_description
1 polymer ?
#
loop_
_entity_poly.entity_id
_entity_poly.type
_entity_poly.pdbx_seq_one_letter_code
_entity_poly.pdbx_strand_id
1 'polypeptide(L)'
;MRPQRLGAAGALALLLAGLLYPSGTQAADAASARQAGEQVALAKGCGTCHALPGEPRGKKPGPSFLSPAPPQPASEVLRRLWNHIPGMRQHFLARGLAWPTIQTQEMADLLTFLGNQPGLERPTNLDRGRVLLLQKGCLKCHALAGEGARVAPDLVARFRQFGSPVPLAAPLWNHAPAMLDRIDKSGIPYPVFQEGEMADLLGFLGAFADVSR
;
A
#
# COMPACT_ATOMS: atom_id res chain seq x y z
N MET A 1 1.55 -65.29 -45.27
CA MET A 1 1.33 -63.89 -45.71
C MET A 1 0.55 -63.16 -44.62
N ARG A 2 1.06 -62.01 -44.16
CA ARG A 2 0.49 -61.15 -43.10
C ARG A 2 -0.89 -60.61 -43.52
N PRO A 3 -1.83 -60.49 -42.58
CA PRO A 3 -2.71 -59.35 -42.54
C PRO A 3 -2.44 -58.49 -41.30
N GLN A 4 -2.39 -57.19 -41.55
CA GLN A 4 -2.15 -56.10 -40.62
C GLN A 4 -3.34 -55.97 -39.64
N ARG A 5 -3.06 -55.76 -38.35
CA ARG A 5 -4.07 -55.38 -37.37
C ARG A 5 -4.11 -53.86 -37.22
N LEU A 6 -5.35 -53.38 -37.13
CA LEU A 6 -5.82 -52.01 -37.19
C LEU A 6 -5.34 -51.15 -36.01
N GLY A 7 -5.41 -49.83 -36.22
CA GLY A 7 -5.04 -48.80 -35.27
C GLY A 7 -5.96 -48.66 -34.06
N ALA A 8 -5.38 -48.09 -33.01
CA ALA A 8 -6.06 -47.37 -31.94
C ALA A 8 -5.33 -46.02 -31.86
N ALA A 9 -5.89 -44.90 -32.33
CA ALA A 9 -7.00 -44.15 -31.76
C ALA A 9 -6.72 -43.70 -30.30
N GLY A 10 -6.68 -42.39 -30.09
CA GLY A 10 -6.98 -41.77 -28.80
C GLY A 10 -5.87 -40.90 -28.23
N ALA A 11 -5.84 -39.64 -28.65
CA ALA A 11 -5.11 -38.57 -27.99
C ALA A 11 -5.56 -38.46 -26.52
N LEU A 12 -4.63 -38.60 -25.56
CA LEU A 12 -4.91 -38.35 -24.16
C LEU A 12 -4.64 -36.87 -23.84
N ALA A 13 -5.73 -36.11 -23.88
CA ALA A 13 -6.03 -34.86 -23.18
C ALA A 13 -4.86 -34.08 -22.54
N LEU A 14 -4.35 -33.09 -23.29
CA LEU A 14 -4.05 -31.78 -22.72
C LEU A 14 -5.37 -31.18 -22.22
N LEU A 15 -5.49 -30.87 -20.92
CA LEU A 15 -6.39 -29.81 -20.39
C LEU A 15 -6.22 -29.69 -18.86
N LEU A 16 -5.15 -29.01 -18.43
CA LEU A 16 -5.15 -28.26 -17.16
C LEU A 16 -4.54 -26.88 -17.41
N ALA A 17 -5.08 -26.16 -18.39
CA ALA A 17 -4.98 -24.71 -18.44
C ALA A 17 -6.18 -24.15 -17.65
N GLY A 18 -6.14 -24.29 -16.32
CA GLY A 18 -6.97 -23.50 -15.42
C GLY A 18 -6.48 -22.06 -15.46
N LEU A 19 -6.82 -21.37 -16.54
CA LEU A 19 -6.58 -19.94 -16.73
C LEU A 19 -7.24 -19.18 -15.57
N LEU A 20 -6.40 -18.61 -14.70
CA LEU A 20 -6.37 -17.29 -14.03
C LEU A 20 -7.65 -16.40 -13.94
N TYR A 21 -8.86 -16.93 -14.16
CA TYR A 21 -10.08 -16.17 -14.00
C TYR A 21 -10.53 -16.23 -12.54
N PRO A 22 -10.68 -15.08 -11.85
CA PRO A 22 -11.24 -15.08 -10.52
C PRO A 22 -12.65 -15.68 -10.57
N SER A 23 -12.96 -16.53 -9.60
CA SER A 23 -14.30 -17.07 -9.43
C SER A 23 -15.31 -15.93 -9.26
N GLY A 24 -16.57 -16.14 -9.65
CA GLY A 24 -17.62 -15.12 -9.55
C GLY A 24 -17.79 -14.56 -8.12
N THR A 25 -17.50 -15.37 -7.10
CA THR A 25 -17.49 -14.95 -5.69
C THR A 25 -16.38 -13.95 -5.38
N GLN A 26 -15.14 -14.23 -5.82
CA GLN A 26 -13.99 -13.38 -5.57
C GLN A 26 -14.08 -12.03 -6.28
N ALA A 27 -14.68 -12.01 -7.48
CA ALA A 27 -14.95 -10.76 -8.20
C ALA A 27 -16.01 -9.90 -7.49
N ALA A 28 -17.06 -10.53 -6.93
CA ALA A 28 -18.09 -9.84 -6.16
C ALA A 28 -17.54 -9.28 -4.83
N ASP A 29 -16.70 -10.05 -4.13
CA ASP A 29 -16.05 -9.61 -2.89
C ASP A 29 -15.15 -8.40 -3.14
N ALA A 30 -14.35 -8.43 -4.22
CA ALA A 30 -13.50 -7.30 -4.60
C ALA A 30 -14.32 -6.05 -4.98
N ALA A 31 -15.47 -6.22 -5.64
CA ALA A 31 -16.37 -5.09 -5.94
C ALA A 31 -16.98 -4.50 -4.67
N SER A 32 -17.42 -5.34 -3.73
CA SER A 32 -17.94 -4.93 -2.43
C SER A 32 -16.89 -4.16 -1.62
N ALA A 33 -15.66 -4.67 -1.54
CA ALA A 33 -14.56 -4.00 -0.84
C ALA A 33 -14.19 -2.64 -1.48
N ARG A 34 -14.21 -2.52 -2.81
CA ARG A 34 -14.02 -1.22 -3.49
C ARG A 34 -15.13 -0.24 -3.13
N GLN A 35 -16.38 -0.68 -3.10
CA GLN A 35 -17.51 0.17 -2.71
C GLN A 35 -17.39 0.61 -1.24
N ALA A 36 -17.00 -0.30 -0.33
CA ALA A 36 -16.73 0.04 1.06
C ALA A 36 -15.63 1.11 1.17
N GLY A 37 -14.53 0.98 0.42
CA GLY A 37 -13.45 1.96 0.40
C GLY A 37 -13.89 3.33 -0.13
N GLU A 38 -14.76 3.37 -1.13
CA GLU A 38 -15.37 4.62 -1.60
C GLU A 38 -16.21 5.30 -0.51
N GLN A 39 -17.00 4.52 0.25
CA GLN A 39 -17.77 5.04 1.38
C GLN A 39 -16.87 5.58 2.49
N VAL A 40 -15.76 4.90 2.78
CA VAL A 40 -14.76 5.44 3.71
C VAL A 40 -14.18 6.75 3.19
N ALA A 41 -13.84 6.85 1.90
CA ALA A 41 -13.30 8.08 1.32
C ALA A 41 -14.29 9.25 1.44
N LEU A 42 -15.59 8.99 1.25
CA LEU A 42 -16.65 9.95 1.46
C LEU A 42 -16.75 10.35 2.95
N ALA A 43 -16.86 9.36 3.84
CA ALA A 43 -17.05 9.58 5.29
C ALA A 43 -15.85 10.27 5.96
N LYS A 44 -14.62 10.02 5.50
CA LYS A 44 -13.40 10.68 5.99
C LYS A 44 -13.13 12.02 5.32
N GLY A 45 -14.01 12.47 4.43
CA GLY A 45 -13.94 13.79 3.81
C GLY A 45 -12.90 13.92 2.69
N CYS A 46 -12.36 12.82 2.17
CA CYS A 46 -11.41 12.82 1.05
C CYS A 46 -12.01 13.50 -0.20
N GLY A 47 -13.33 13.35 -0.37
CA GLY A 47 -14.12 14.01 -1.41
C GLY A 47 -14.07 15.54 -1.39
N THR A 48 -13.61 16.18 -0.31
CA THR A 48 -13.45 17.65 -0.28
C THR A 48 -12.39 18.12 -1.29
N CYS A 49 -11.35 17.31 -1.48
CA CYS A 49 -10.20 17.64 -2.32
C CYS A 49 -10.05 16.72 -3.53
N HIS A 50 -10.50 15.47 -3.42
CA HIS A 50 -10.44 14.50 -4.51
C HIS A 50 -11.81 14.37 -5.17
N ALA A 51 -11.85 14.31 -6.50
CA ALA A 51 -13.09 13.94 -7.18
C ALA A 51 -13.34 12.44 -6.98
N LEU A 52 -14.51 12.08 -6.47
CA LEU A 52 -14.99 10.71 -6.34
C LEU A 52 -15.48 10.16 -7.69
N PRO A 53 -15.64 8.84 -7.83
CA PRO A 53 -16.21 8.23 -9.04
C PRO A 53 -17.53 8.90 -9.44
N GLY A 54 -17.66 9.26 -10.72
CA GLY A 54 -18.83 9.96 -11.25
C GLY A 54 -18.81 11.49 -11.10
N GLU A 55 -17.91 12.06 -10.29
CA GLU A 55 -17.76 13.52 -10.19
C GLU A 55 -16.90 14.10 -11.32
N PRO A 56 -17.10 15.39 -11.70
CA PRO A 56 -16.26 16.06 -12.69
C PRO A 56 -14.77 16.08 -12.31
N ARG A 57 -13.92 15.57 -13.21
CA ARG A 57 -12.47 15.53 -13.01
C ARG A 57 -11.82 16.91 -13.15
N GLY A 58 -10.71 17.12 -12.43
CA GLY A 58 -9.90 18.35 -12.50
C GLY A 58 -10.55 19.61 -11.90
N LYS A 59 -11.71 19.49 -11.23
CA LYS A 59 -12.39 20.61 -10.56
C LYS A 59 -12.02 20.78 -9.09
N LYS A 60 -11.47 19.74 -8.48
CA LYS A 60 -11.01 19.73 -7.08
C LYS A 60 -9.47 19.78 -7.05
N PRO A 61 -8.86 20.30 -5.98
CA PRO A 61 -7.41 20.53 -5.93
C PRO A 61 -6.58 19.24 -5.95
N GLY A 62 -7.12 18.11 -5.50
CA GLY A 62 -6.47 16.81 -5.52
C GLY A 62 -6.77 16.01 -6.78
N PRO A 63 -5.92 15.01 -7.12
CA PRO A 63 -6.18 14.11 -8.23
C PRO A 63 -7.49 13.35 -8.04
N SER A 64 -8.25 13.16 -9.12
CA SER A 64 -9.49 12.38 -9.09
C SER A 64 -9.21 10.91 -8.79
N PHE A 65 -10.03 10.31 -7.92
CA PHE A 65 -10.00 8.86 -7.72
C PHE A 65 -10.62 8.15 -8.91
N LEU A 66 -10.01 7.01 -9.27
CA LEU A 66 -10.51 6.13 -10.31
C LEU A 66 -11.25 4.97 -9.65
N SER A 67 -12.38 4.55 -10.22
CA SER A 67 -13.06 3.32 -9.83
C SER A 67 -13.60 2.61 -11.08
N PRO A 68 -13.13 1.38 -11.38
CA PRO A 68 -12.02 0.71 -10.72
C PRO A 68 -10.68 1.43 -10.99
N ALA A 69 -9.83 1.54 -9.98
CA ALA A 69 -8.45 1.99 -10.15
C ALA A 69 -7.58 0.88 -10.79
N PRO A 70 -6.53 1.22 -11.56
CA PRO A 70 -5.59 0.24 -12.08
C PRO A 70 -4.97 -0.62 -10.95
N PRO A 71 -4.95 -1.97 -11.09
CA PRO A 71 -4.43 -2.88 -10.08
C PRO A 71 -2.94 -2.66 -9.81
N GLN A 72 -2.57 -2.53 -8.54
CA GLN A 72 -1.21 -2.25 -8.09
C GLN A 72 -0.91 -2.94 -6.75
N PRO A 73 0.36 -3.21 -6.43
CA PRO A 73 0.72 -3.73 -5.11
C PRO A 73 0.46 -2.69 -4.01
N ALA A 74 0.26 -3.17 -2.78
CA ALA A 74 -0.01 -2.31 -1.62
C ALA A 74 1.14 -1.33 -1.38
N SER A 75 2.39 -1.80 -1.52
CA SER A 75 3.59 -0.98 -1.41
C SER A 75 3.58 0.23 -2.36
N GLU A 76 3.02 0.09 -3.56
CA GLU A 76 2.96 1.14 -4.57
C GLU A 76 1.82 2.14 -4.31
N VAL A 77 0.66 1.65 -3.83
CA VAL A 77 -0.39 2.54 -3.32
C VAL A 77 0.12 3.37 -2.13
N LEU A 78 0.83 2.73 -1.19
CA LEU A 78 1.41 3.39 -0.03
C LEU A 78 2.50 4.38 -0.40
N ARG A 79 3.34 4.07 -1.39
CA ARG A 79 4.35 4.99 -1.92
C ARG A 79 3.71 6.30 -2.39
N ARG A 80 2.65 6.21 -3.22
CA ARG A 80 1.93 7.39 -3.71
C ARG A 80 1.29 8.16 -2.57
N LEU A 81 0.61 7.46 -1.66
CA LEU A 81 -0.05 8.10 -0.52
C LEU A 81 0.98 8.84 0.35
N TRP A 82 2.09 8.18 0.68
CA TRP A 82 3.18 8.76 1.45
C TRP A 82 3.76 10.01 0.81
N ASN A 83 4.10 9.94 -0.47
CA ASN A 83 4.64 11.08 -1.19
C ASN A 83 3.63 12.25 -1.29
N HIS A 84 2.33 11.95 -1.20
CA HIS A 84 1.26 12.95 -1.27
C HIS A 84 0.93 13.62 0.08
N ILE A 85 1.34 13.03 1.22
CA ILE A 85 1.02 13.52 2.58
C ILE A 85 1.31 15.01 2.80
N PRO A 86 2.49 15.56 2.43
CA PRO A 86 2.79 16.97 2.69
C PRO A 86 1.79 17.91 2.00
N GLY A 87 1.45 17.62 0.74
CA GLY A 87 0.47 18.38 -0.02
C GLY A 87 -0.94 18.28 0.58
N MET A 88 -1.36 17.06 0.94
CA MET A 88 -2.64 16.89 1.66
C MET A 88 -2.65 17.70 2.95
N ARG A 89 -1.61 17.59 3.79
CA ARG A 89 -1.55 18.28 5.08
C ARG A 89 -1.62 19.80 4.92
N GLN A 90 -0.97 20.37 3.90
CA GLN A 90 -1.10 21.79 3.58
C GLN A 90 -2.57 22.17 3.29
N HIS A 91 -3.28 21.36 2.49
CA HIS A 91 -4.69 21.60 2.19
C HIS A 91 -5.60 21.44 3.41
N PHE A 92 -5.34 20.48 4.30
CA PHE A 92 -6.05 20.31 5.57
C PHE A 92 -5.88 21.56 6.45
N LEU A 93 -4.64 21.99 6.68
CA LEU A 93 -4.33 23.17 7.49
C LEU A 93 -4.96 24.44 6.93
N ALA A 94 -4.80 24.69 5.63
CA ALA A 94 -5.33 25.89 4.96
C ALA A 94 -6.86 26.01 5.01
N ARG A 95 -7.57 24.91 5.32
CA ARG A 95 -9.04 24.85 5.41
C ARG A 95 -9.55 24.66 6.83
N GLY A 96 -8.66 24.64 7.83
CA GLY A 96 -9.04 24.35 9.22
C GLY A 96 -9.61 22.94 9.41
N LEU A 97 -9.27 21.99 8.54
CA LEU A 97 -9.74 20.62 8.61
C LEU A 97 -8.79 19.78 9.47
N ALA A 98 -9.35 18.91 10.30
CA ALA A 98 -8.59 17.92 11.04
C ALA A 98 -8.11 16.79 10.11
N TRP A 99 -6.90 16.29 10.36
CA TRP A 99 -6.42 15.07 9.70
C TRP A 99 -7.29 13.88 10.14
N PRO A 100 -7.93 13.13 9.22
CA PRO A 100 -8.90 12.11 9.60
C PRO A 100 -8.18 10.89 10.18
N THR A 101 -8.70 10.39 11.30
CA THR A 101 -8.28 9.08 11.84
C THR A 101 -8.94 7.97 11.04
N ILE A 102 -8.12 7.01 10.59
CA ILE A 102 -8.57 5.85 9.81
C ILE A 102 -8.28 4.58 10.60
N GLN A 103 -9.30 3.74 10.78
CA GLN A 103 -9.19 2.43 11.42
C GLN A 103 -8.55 1.40 10.47
N THR A 104 -8.07 0.28 11.01
CA THR A 104 -7.40 -0.75 10.22
C THR A 104 -8.28 -1.28 9.07
N GLN A 105 -9.54 -1.61 9.35
CA GLN A 105 -10.46 -2.10 8.30
C GLN A 105 -10.78 -1.01 7.27
N GLU A 106 -11.08 0.21 7.74
CA GLU A 106 -11.33 1.37 6.87
C GLU A 106 -10.15 1.61 5.90
N MET A 107 -8.91 1.46 6.37
CA MET A 107 -7.72 1.58 5.53
C MET A 107 -7.60 0.43 4.54
N ALA A 108 -7.89 -0.80 4.94
CA ALA A 108 -7.87 -1.94 4.01
C ALA A 108 -8.83 -1.72 2.84
N ASP A 109 -10.06 -1.29 3.14
CA ASP A 109 -11.08 -0.97 2.14
C ASP A 109 -10.64 0.20 1.25
N LEU A 110 -10.08 1.26 1.84
CA LEU A 110 -9.51 2.39 1.11
C LEU A 110 -8.38 1.98 0.17
N LEU A 111 -7.46 1.12 0.60
CA LEU A 111 -6.37 0.65 -0.26
C LEU A 111 -6.94 -0.12 -1.45
N THR A 112 -7.94 -0.98 -1.25
CA THR A 112 -8.63 -1.68 -2.33
C THR A 112 -9.32 -0.71 -3.30
N PHE A 113 -10.01 0.31 -2.79
CA PHE A 113 -10.58 1.39 -3.60
C PHE A 113 -9.51 2.14 -4.41
N LEU A 114 -8.32 2.36 -3.83
CA LEU A 114 -7.17 3.01 -4.49
C LEU A 114 -6.38 2.08 -5.43
N GLY A 115 -6.85 0.85 -5.64
CA GLY A 115 -6.31 -0.09 -6.62
C GLY A 115 -5.35 -1.13 -6.05
N ASN A 116 -5.22 -1.25 -4.72
CA ASN A 116 -4.46 -2.34 -4.13
C ASN A 116 -5.07 -3.69 -4.52
N GLN A 117 -4.25 -4.55 -5.12
CA GLN A 117 -4.61 -5.92 -5.44
C GLN A 117 -3.59 -6.87 -4.79
N PRO A 118 -4.00 -7.71 -3.83
CA PRO A 118 -3.15 -8.73 -3.25
C PRO A 118 -2.52 -9.63 -4.32
N GLY A 119 -1.28 -10.09 -4.06
CA GLY A 119 -0.54 -10.96 -4.98
C GLY A 119 0.25 -10.24 -6.07
N LEU A 120 0.15 -8.91 -6.18
CA LEU A 120 0.97 -8.12 -7.10
C LEU A 120 2.29 -7.61 -6.50
N GLU A 121 2.59 -7.93 -5.23
CA GLU A 121 3.85 -7.52 -4.61
C GLU A 121 5.04 -8.10 -5.38
N ARG A 122 6.01 -7.23 -5.67
CA ARG A 122 7.26 -7.62 -6.32
C ARG A 122 8.23 -8.20 -5.28
N PRO A 123 9.20 -9.03 -5.72
CA PRO A 123 10.35 -9.36 -4.90
C PRO A 123 11.07 -8.10 -4.41
N THR A 124 11.49 -8.12 -3.15
CA THR A 124 12.13 -7.00 -2.47
C THR A 124 13.64 -7.13 -2.49
N ASN A 125 14.35 -6.01 -2.69
CA ASN A 125 15.80 -5.91 -2.51
C ASN A 125 16.09 -5.41 -1.09
N LEU A 126 16.41 -6.33 -0.18
CA LEU A 126 16.60 -6.03 1.24
C LEU A 126 17.82 -5.11 1.49
N ASP A 127 18.89 -5.25 0.70
CA ASP A 127 20.07 -4.39 0.82
C ASP A 127 19.73 -2.95 0.44
N ARG A 128 18.96 -2.77 -0.65
CA ARG A 128 18.45 -1.45 -1.03
C ARG A 128 17.53 -0.90 0.05
N GLY A 129 16.65 -1.73 0.63
CA GLY A 129 15.79 -1.37 1.75
C GLY A 129 16.58 -0.85 2.97
N ARG A 130 17.65 -1.54 3.35
CA ARG A 130 18.57 -1.12 4.42
C ARG A 130 19.21 0.23 4.12
N VAL A 131 19.69 0.43 2.91
CA VAL A 131 20.30 1.69 2.47
C VAL A 131 19.28 2.83 2.49
N LEU A 132 18.06 2.59 2.01
CA LEU A 132 16.97 3.56 2.02
C LEU A 132 16.60 4.00 3.44
N LEU A 133 16.56 3.08 4.41
CA LEU A 133 16.28 3.39 5.80
C LEU A 133 17.25 4.45 6.37
N LEU A 134 18.53 4.37 6.00
CA LEU A 134 19.56 5.33 6.38
C LEU A 134 19.45 6.63 5.57
N GLN A 135 19.40 6.53 4.25
CA GLN A 135 19.42 7.68 3.33
C GLN A 135 18.19 8.56 3.46
N LYS A 136 17.01 7.97 3.68
CA LYS A 136 15.75 8.68 3.88
C LYS A 136 15.60 9.23 5.32
N GLY A 137 16.60 9.00 6.18
CA GLY A 137 16.68 9.62 7.51
C GLY A 137 15.73 9.03 8.55
N CYS A 138 15.14 7.86 8.32
CA CYS A 138 14.18 7.24 9.23
C CYS A 138 14.75 7.06 10.65
N LEU A 139 16.02 6.66 10.73
CA LEU A 139 16.72 6.41 11.99
C LEU A 139 17.11 7.67 12.77
N LYS A 140 16.86 8.88 12.23
CA LYS A 140 17.07 10.12 12.98
C LYS A 140 16.03 10.31 14.09
N CYS A 141 14.88 9.65 13.98
CA CYS A 141 13.82 9.72 14.99
C CYS A 141 13.42 8.34 15.52
N HIS A 142 13.43 7.33 14.64
CA HIS A 142 13.03 5.98 15.00
C HIS A 142 14.21 5.12 15.45
N ALA A 143 13.94 4.22 16.39
CA ALA A 143 14.84 3.15 16.74
C ALA A 143 14.63 1.96 15.80
N LEU A 144 15.65 1.13 15.70
CA LEU A 144 15.62 -0.16 14.99
C LEU A 144 16.01 -1.26 15.99
N ALA A 145 15.03 -2.08 16.39
CA ALA A 145 15.22 -3.14 17.39
C ALA A 145 15.83 -2.65 18.72
N GLY A 146 15.39 -1.47 19.18
CA GLY A 146 15.83 -0.87 20.44
C GLY A 146 17.09 0.00 20.32
N GLU A 147 17.77 -0.03 19.17
CA GLU A 147 18.97 0.76 18.89
C GLU A 147 18.65 2.06 18.16
N GLY A 148 19.40 3.13 18.47
CA GLY A 148 19.27 4.43 17.81
C GLY A 148 18.30 5.39 18.51
N ALA A 149 17.70 6.29 17.73
CA ALA A 149 16.89 7.39 18.24
C ALA A 149 15.58 6.89 18.87
N ARG A 150 15.21 7.39 20.05
CA ARG A 150 13.97 6.98 20.77
C ARG A 150 12.91 8.09 20.81
N VAL A 151 12.89 8.93 19.77
CA VAL A 151 11.94 10.04 19.64
C VAL A 151 10.60 9.54 19.12
N ALA A 152 10.63 8.59 18.20
CA ALA A 152 9.47 7.99 17.56
C ALA A 152 9.43 6.47 17.86
N PRO A 153 8.28 5.80 17.64
CA PRO A 153 8.16 4.38 17.94
C PRO A 153 9.20 3.52 17.21
N ASP A 154 9.71 2.49 17.87
CA ASP A 154 10.64 1.55 17.26
C ASP A 154 10.02 0.87 16.01
N LEU A 155 10.74 0.91 14.90
CA LEU A 155 10.23 0.40 13.62
C LEU A 155 10.03 -1.11 13.64
N VAL A 156 10.95 -1.85 14.25
CA VAL A 156 10.85 -3.32 14.35
C VAL A 156 9.69 -3.72 15.25
N ALA A 157 9.47 -3.03 16.36
CA ALA A 157 8.32 -3.27 17.22
C ALA A 157 6.99 -3.06 16.47
N ARG A 158 6.91 -2.02 15.63
CA ARG A 158 5.72 -1.79 14.78
C ARG A 158 5.56 -2.86 13.71
N PHE A 159 6.64 -3.29 13.08
CA PHE A 159 6.59 -4.38 12.11
C PHE A 159 6.18 -5.71 12.75
N ARG A 160 6.65 -6.03 13.96
CA ARG A 160 6.19 -7.21 14.71
C ARG A 160 4.70 -7.15 15.06
N GLN A 161 4.19 -5.94 15.33
CA GLN A 161 2.78 -5.74 15.66
C GLN A 161 1.86 -5.90 14.44
N PHE A 162 2.28 -5.42 13.26
CA PHE A 162 1.39 -5.28 12.10
C PHE A 162 1.73 -6.20 10.92
N GLY A 163 2.97 -6.71 10.83
CA GLY A 163 3.38 -7.84 9.99
C GLY A 163 3.43 -7.61 8.48
N SER A 164 2.74 -6.62 7.91
CA SER A 164 2.74 -6.39 6.46
C SER A 164 2.33 -4.95 6.07
N PRO A 165 2.50 -4.54 4.80
CA PRO A 165 2.19 -3.18 4.35
C PRO A 165 0.73 -2.75 4.61
N VAL A 166 -0.25 -3.63 4.40
CA VAL A 166 -1.68 -3.28 4.53
C VAL A 166 -2.06 -2.94 5.98
N PRO A 167 -1.78 -3.77 7.00
CA PRO A 167 -2.06 -3.42 8.39
C PRO A 167 -1.19 -2.26 8.91
N LEU A 168 -0.01 -2.01 8.32
CA LEU A 168 0.83 -0.85 8.66
C LEU A 168 0.28 0.48 8.10
N ALA A 169 -0.55 0.44 7.07
CA ALA A 169 -1.03 1.63 6.37
C ALA A 169 -1.82 2.58 7.29
N ALA A 170 -2.73 2.03 8.10
CA ALA A 170 -3.57 2.82 9.01
C ALA A 170 -2.74 3.54 10.09
N PRO A 171 -1.89 2.85 10.89
CA PRO A 171 -1.07 3.53 11.87
C PRO A 171 -0.07 4.49 11.22
N LEU A 172 0.45 4.18 10.02
CA LEU A 172 1.33 5.10 9.29
C LEU A 172 0.59 6.39 8.91
N TRP A 173 -0.62 6.29 8.33
CA TRP A 173 -1.46 7.45 8.00
C TRP A 173 -1.81 8.28 9.24
N ASN A 174 -2.21 7.63 10.33
CA ASN A 174 -2.58 8.32 11.56
C ASN A 174 -1.35 9.00 12.21
N HIS A 175 -0.15 8.46 12.02
CA HIS A 175 1.09 9.01 12.55
C HIS A 175 1.72 10.09 11.63
N ALA A 176 1.32 10.14 10.36
CA ALA A 176 1.89 11.03 9.35
C ALA A 176 1.95 12.52 9.75
N PRO A 177 0.89 13.11 10.35
CA PRO A 177 0.95 14.43 10.94
C PRO A 177 2.15 14.71 11.85
N ALA A 178 2.40 13.81 12.80
CA ALA A 178 3.46 13.96 13.79
C ALA A 178 4.84 13.76 13.15
N MET A 179 4.95 12.83 12.20
CA MET A 179 6.20 12.65 11.43
C MET A 179 6.52 13.88 10.61
N LEU A 180 5.54 14.48 9.92
CA LEU A 180 5.77 15.69 9.12
C LEU A 180 6.26 16.85 9.99
N ASP A 181 5.58 17.10 11.11
CA ASP A 181 5.94 18.17 12.05
C ASP A 181 7.35 17.94 12.63
N ARG A 182 7.75 16.68 12.86
CA ARG A 182 9.09 16.33 13.34
C ARG A 182 10.15 16.45 12.24
N ILE A 183 9.85 16.03 11.02
CA ILE A 183 10.72 16.14 9.84
C ILE A 183 11.08 17.60 9.61
N ASP A 184 10.08 18.48 9.59
CA ASP A 184 10.23 19.92 9.43
C ASP A 184 11.17 20.52 10.49
N LYS A 185 10.89 20.24 11.77
CA LYS A 185 11.73 20.70 12.90
C LYS A 185 13.16 20.13 12.91
N SER A 186 13.39 18.98 12.26
CA SER A 186 14.70 18.34 12.24
C SER A 186 15.57 18.81 11.06
N GLY A 187 15.05 19.68 10.18
CA GLY A 187 15.77 20.17 9.01
C GLY A 187 16.13 19.08 8.01
N ILE A 188 15.46 17.92 8.06
CA ILE A 188 15.68 16.86 7.08
C ILE A 188 14.70 16.98 5.92
N PRO A 189 15.13 16.71 4.68
CA PRO A 189 14.19 16.63 3.57
C PRO A 189 13.12 15.59 3.83
N TYR A 190 11.88 15.88 3.42
CA TYR A 190 10.81 14.89 3.46
C TYR A 190 11.19 13.69 2.58
N PRO A 191 11.10 12.44 3.09
CA PRO A 191 11.54 11.28 2.35
C PRO A 191 10.55 10.96 1.22
N VAL A 192 10.94 11.27 -0.01
CA VAL A 192 10.18 10.91 -1.22
C VAL A 192 10.67 9.55 -1.74
N PHE A 193 9.74 8.64 -2.02
CA PHE A 193 10.04 7.29 -2.51
C PHE A 193 9.83 7.16 -4.02
N GLN A 194 10.83 6.60 -4.71
CA GLN A 194 10.75 6.17 -6.11
C GLN A 194 10.08 4.79 -6.23
N GLU A 195 9.79 4.39 -7.46
CA GLU A 195 9.17 3.09 -7.75
C GLU A 195 9.97 1.93 -7.13
N GLY A 196 9.26 1.05 -6.41
CA GLY A 196 9.84 -0.09 -5.70
C GLY A 196 10.65 0.24 -4.44
N GLU A 197 11.02 1.50 -4.17
CA GLU A 197 11.76 1.85 -2.94
C GLU A 197 10.94 1.58 -1.68
N MET A 198 9.63 1.87 -1.72
CA MET A 198 8.73 1.57 -0.60
C MET A 198 8.65 0.05 -0.35
N ALA A 199 8.52 -0.76 -1.41
CA ALA A 199 8.48 -2.21 -1.28
C ALA A 199 9.76 -2.75 -0.62
N ASP A 200 10.93 -2.26 -1.05
CA ASP A 200 12.22 -2.70 -0.52
C ASP A 200 12.44 -2.28 0.92
N LEU A 201 12.05 -1.05 1.29
CA LEU A 201 12.12 -0.59 2.67
C LEU A 201 11.23 -1.44 3.59
N LEU A 202 9.96 -1.65 3.21
CA LEU A 202 9.03 -2.46 4.01
C LEU A 202 9.47 -3.93 4.05
N GLY A 203 10.01 -4.45 2.95
CA GLY A 203 10.59 -5.79 2.87
C GLY A 203 11.77 -5.97 3.81
N PHE A 204 12.71 -5.02 3.81
CA PHE A 204 13.83 -5.01 4.76
C PHE A 204 13.36 -4.97 6.21
N LEU A 205 12.44 -4.07 6.55
CA LEU A 205 11.93 -3.95 7.92
C LEU A 205 11.19 -5.21 8.38
N GLY A 206 10.42 -5.86 7.50
CA GLY A 206 9.80 -7.15 7.78
C GLY A 206 10.82 -8.26 8.03
N ALA A 207 11.76 -8.45 7.09
CA ALA A 207 12.80 -9.47 7.21
C ALA A 207 13.68 -9.25 8.45
N PHE A 208 14.05 -8.00 8.73
CA PHE A 208 14.84 -7.65 9.91
C PHE A 208 14.06 -7.92 11.19
N ALA A 209 12.76 -7.63 11.23
CA ALA A 209 11.91 -7.90 12.39
C ALA A 209 11.80 -9.39 12.72
N ASP A 210 11.84 -10.25 11.70
CA ASP A 210 11.78 -11.70 11.85
C ASP A 210 13.06 -12.31 12.43
N VAL A 211 14.23 -11.80 12.06
CA VAL A 211 15.54 -12.35 12.49
C VAL A 211 16.09 -11.72 13.78
N SER A 212 15.60 -10.54 14.17
CA SER A 212 16.08 -9.80 15.36
C SER A 212 15.40 -10.21 16.67
N ARG A 213 14.85 -11.43 16.74
CA ARG A 213 14.09 -11.93 17.89
C ARG A 213 14.97 -12.26 19.09
#